data_AF-A0A160III8-F1
#
_entry.id   AF-A0A160III8-F1
#
_cell.length_a   1.000
_cell.length_b   1.000
_cell.length_c   1.000
_cell.angle_alpha   90.00
_cell.angle_beta   90.00
_cell.angle_gamma   90.00
#
_symmetry.space_group_name_H-M   'P 1'
#
loop_
_entity.id
_entity.type
_entity.pdbx_description
1 polymer ?
#
loop_
_entity_poly.entity_id
_entity_poly.type
_entity_poly.pdbx_seq_one_letter_code
_entity_poly.pdbx_strand_id
1 'polypeptide(L)'
;MAYHFGLKVLDGKRGLKLKREKYAIVNNKNSFGIRFSRDIYVDEEAKIYTEQWCEKHLKECLDNFDLNMKYFSLLDHNEFCTEIEKFLKKNSLFTEVYDLNSYDGKAGYYIMVLDEYSQVYIGTTKDIKKRIRQHWSNSKAFDRLLFPMGNVNSSILSIDSFRALDTSRIFAYVTNETYINEDKFINQIPAEFVCNRLGGGKVTGGLLQAITMMKERNLRI
;
A
#
# COMPACT_ATOMS: atom_id res chain seq x y z
N MET A 1 5.04 -15.25 -17.73
CA MET A 1 6.12 -15.23 -16.72
C MET A 1 7.01 -14.05 -17.03
N ALA A 2 7.35 -13.22 -16.05
CA ALA A 2 8.14 -12.01 -16.27
C ALA A 2 9.31 -11.94 -15.26
N TYR A 3 10.37 -11.23 -15.64
CA TYR A 3 11.45 -10.85 -14.74
C TYR A 3 11.33 -9.37 -14.40
N HIS A 4 11.50 -9.04 -13.14
CA HIS A 4 11.37 -7.68 -12.64
C HIS A 4 12.31 -7.49 -11.43
N PHE A 5 13.20 -6.49 -11.52
CA PHE A 5 14.29 -6.26 -10.55
C PHE A 5 15.09 -7.52 -10.17
N GLY A 6 15.52 -8.29 -11.18
CA GLY A 6 16.28 -9.53 -11.00
C GLY A 6 15.49 -10.72 -10.43
N LEU A 7 14.17 -10.57 -10.22
CA LEU A 7 13.31 -11.61 -9.67
C LEU A 7 12.33 -12.14 -10.71
N LYS A 8 12.11 -13.45 -10.69
CA LYS A 8 10.98 -14.06 -11.40
C LYS A 8 9.69 -13.73 -10.67
N VAL A 9 8.75 -13.10 -11.38
CA VAL A 9 7.41 -12.79 -10.87
C VAL A 9 6.36 -13.64 -11.58
N LEU A 10 5.45 -14.20 -10.78
CA LEU A 10 4.40 -15.11 -11.25
C LEU A 10 3.06 -14.40 -11.24
N ASP A 11 2.25 -14.72 -12.23
CA ASP A 11 0.90 -14.19 -12.33
C ASP A 11 -0.01 -14.90 -11.31
N GLY A 12 -0.45 -14.16 -10.29
CA GLY A 12 -1.36 -14.67 -9.26
C GLY A 12 -2.82 -14.35 -9.59
N LYS A 13 -3.72 -14.64 -8.63
CA LYS A 13 -5.16 -14.34 -8.76
C LYS A 13 -5.43 -12.87 -9.11
N ARG A 14 -4.55 -11.95 -8.69
CA ARG A 14 -4.68 -10.49 -8.88
C ARG A 14 -3.91 -9.90 -10.04
N GLY A 15 -3.22 -10.70 -10.86
CA GLY A 15 -2.42 -10.14 -11.95
C GLY A 15 -1.00 -9.75 -11.53
N LEU A 16 -0.20 -9.37 -12.53
CA LEU A 16 1.11 -8.72 -12.37
C LEU A 16 1.06 -7.19 -12.35
N LYS A 17 -0.12 -6.60 -12.65
CA LYS A 17 -0.42 -5.17 -12.57
C LYS A 17 -1.74 -4.94 -11.83
N LEU A 18 -1.89 -3.79 -11.19
CA LEU A 18 -3.12 -3.35 -10.57
C LEU A 18 -4.18 -3.17 -11.65
N LYS A 19 -5.31 -3.87 -11.48
CA LYS A 19 -6.46 -3.78 -12.40
C LYS A 19 -7.75 -3.76 -11.61
N ARG A 20 -8.69 -2.93 -12.05
CA ARG A 20 -9.99 -2.73 -11.39
C ARG A 20 -10.74 -4.04 -11.18
N GLU A 21 -10.80 -4.88 -12.21
CA GLU A 21 -11.51 -6.16 -12.20
C GLU A 21 -10.87 -7.22 -11.29
N LYS A 22 -9.62 -7.01 -10.88
CA LYS A 22 -8.87 -7.92 -9.98
C LYS A 22 -8.59 -7.32 -8.60
N TYR A 23 -9.00 -6.07 -8.35
CA TYR A 23 -8.70 -5.33 -7.13
C TYR A 23 -9.44 -5.92 -5.92
N ALA A 24 -10.76 -5.93 -5.98
CA ALA A 24 -11.64 -6.38 -4.90
C ALA A 24 -12.15 -7.80 -5.16
N ILE A 25 -11.60 -8.77 -4.43
CA ILE A 25 -12.04 -10.17 -4.49
C ILE A 25 -12.88 -10.43 -3.24
N VAL A 26 -14.17 -10.69 -3.46
CA VAL A 26 -15.14 -10.91 -2.38
C VAL A 26 -14.71 -12.09 -1.51
N ASN A 27 -14.78 -11.87 -0.19
CA ASN A 27 -14.59 -12.89 0.84
C ASN A 27 -15.46 -12.48 2.03
N ASN A 28 -16.41 -13.34 2.40
CA ASN A 28 -17.35 -13.06 3.48
C ASN A 28 -16.78 -13.32 4.89
N LYS A 29 -15.53 -13.77 5.03
CA LYS A 29 -14.93 -13.99 6.35
C LYS A 29 -14.47 -12.68 7.00
N ASN A 30 -14.86 -12.48 8.26
CA ASN A 30 -14.35 -11.40 9.10
C ASN A 30 -12.87 -11.61 9.42
N SER A 31 -12.01 -10.74 8.89
CA SER A 31 -10.57 -10.77 9.10
C SER A 31 -10.10 -9.89 10.26
N PHE A 32 -10.97 -9.05 10.82
CA PHE A 32 -10.64 -8.20 11.97
C PHE A 32 -10.64 -8.98 13.29
N GLY A 33 -11.39 -10.08 13.38
CA GLY A 33 -11.52 -10.86 14.63
C GLY A 33 -12.23 -10.11 15.75
N ILE A 34 -12.82 -8.95 15.44
CA ILE A 34 -13.69 -8.18 16.32
C ILE A 34 -15.06 -8.02 15.67
N ARG A 35 -16.08 -7.90 16.51
CA ARG A 35 -17.45 -7.67 16.08
C ARG A 35 -17.72 -6.18 15.97
N PHE A 36 -18.23 -5.75 14.82
CA PHE A 36 -18.79 -4.41 14.62
C PHE A 36 -20.30 -4.43 14.95
N SER A 37 -21.16 -4.02 14.01
CA SER A 37 -22.61 -4.05 14.21
C SER A 37 -23.18 -5.47 14.05
N ARG A 38 -24.28 -5.81 14.74
CA ARG A 38 -24.88 -7.16 14.68
C ARG A 38 -25.48 -7.49 13.32
N ASP A 39 -26.03 -6.51 12.62
CA ASP A 39 -26.81 -6.64 11.39
C ASP A 39 -25.99 -7.00 10.15
N ILE A 40 -24.66 -6.88 10.22
CA ILE A 40 -23.78 -7.17 9.07
C ILE A 40 -23.26 -8.62 9.03
N TYR A 41 -23.59 -9.44 10.04
CA TYR A 41 -23.12 -10.82 10.16
C TYR A 41 -24.29 -11.82 10.08
N VAL A 42 -24.02 -13.00 9.51
CA VAL A 42 -25.01 -14.10 9.48
C VAL A 42 -25.00 -14.93 10.76
N ASP A 43 -23.87 -14.94 11.47
CA ASP A 43 -23.64 -15.71 12.69
C ASP A 43 -23.46 -14.81 13.91
N GLU A 44 -23.75 -15.35 15.10
CA GLU A 44 -23.67 -14.58 16.35
C GLU A 44 -22.23 -14.32 16.78
N GLU A 45 -21.30 -15.19 16.35
CA GLU A 45 -19.86 -15.10 16.58
C GLU A 45 -19.16 -14.07 15.67
N ALA A 46 -19.90 -13.43 14.76
CA ALA A 46 -19.41 -12.41 13.84
C ALA A 46 -18.23 -12.86 12.95
N LYS A 47 -18.25 -14.12 12.51
CA LYS A 47 -17.21 -14.72 11.65
C LYS A 47 -17.48 -14.53 10.16
N ILE A 48 -18.75 -14.39 9.78
CA ILE A 48 -19.20 -14.39 8.38
C ILE A 48 -20.13 -13.19 8.16
N TYR A 49 -19.77 -12.33 7.21
CA TYR A 49 -20.58 -11.22 6.76
C TYR A 49 -21.78 -11.69 5.91
N THR A 50 -22.86 -10.91 5.95
CA THR A 50 -24.02 -11.12 5.05
C THR A 50 -23.65 -10.84 3.59
N GLU A 51 -24.40 -11.45 2.67
CA GLU A 51 -24.25 -11.20 1.23
C GLU A 51 -24.51 -9.73 0.89
N GLN A 52 -25.59 -9.16 1.43
CA GLN A 52 -25.93 -7.74 1.26
C GLN A 52 -24.80 -6.80 1.69
N TRP A 53 -24.14 -7.11 2.82
CA TRP A 53 -22.97 -6.34 3.25
C TRP A 53 -21.80 -6.50 2.26
N CYS A 54 -21.53 -7.72 1.79
CA CYS A 54 -20.45 -7.97 0.83
C CYS A 54 -20.67 -7.24 -0.50
N GLU A 55 -21.90 -7.22 -1.03
CA GLU A 55 -22.25 -6.51 -2.26
C GLU A 55 -22.05 -5.00 -2.11
N LYS A 56 -22.56 -4.43 -1.00
CA LYS A 56 -22.38 -3.01 -0.67
C LYS A 56 -20.89 -2.67 -0.55
N HIS A 57 -20.13 -3.45 0.23
CA HIS A 57 -18.71 -3.21 0.46
C HIS A 57 -17.89 -3.38 -0.83
N LEU A 58 -18.26 -4.31 -1.72
CA LEU A 58 -17.64 -4.46 -3.04
C LEU A 58 -17.83 -3.17 -3.86
N LYS A 59 -19.07 -2.65 -3.92
CA LYS A 59 -19.36 -1.41 -4.62
C LYS A 59 -18.54 -0.25 -4.05
N GLU A 60 -18.52 -0.10 -2.73
CA GLU A 60 -17.75 0.93 -2.03
C GLU A 60 -16.23 0.83 -2.31
N CYS A 61 -15.68 -0.39 -2.35
CA CYS A 61 -14.28 -0.62 -2.69
C CYS A 61 -13.97 -0.21 -4.14
N LEU A 62 -14.85 -0.55 -5.09
CA LEU A 62 -14.66 -0.19 -6.50
C LEU A 62 -14.83 1.31 -6.73
N ASP A 63 -15.78 1.95 -6.04
CA ASP A 63 -15.95 3.40 -6.07
C ASP A 63 -14.69 4.10 -5.52
N ASN A 64 -14.12 3.63 -4.39
CA ASN A 64 -12.86 4.16 -3.86
C ASN A 64 -11.67 3.94 -4.80
N PHE A 65 -11.61 2.79 -5.48
CA PHE A 65 -10.60 2.52 -6.49
C PHE A 65 -10.67 3.55 -7.62
N ASP A 66 -11.86 3.78 -8.18
CA ASP A 66 -12.06 4.73 -9.27
C ASP A 66 -11.73 6.17 -8.86
N LEU A 67 -12.09 6.56 -7.63
CA LEU A 67 -11.71 7.85 -7.06
C LEU A 67 -10.18 8.01 -6.93
N ASN A 68 -9.46 6.97 -6.49
CA ASN A 68 -8.00 6.99 -6.43
C ASN A 68 -7.39 7.07 -7.84
N MET A 69 -7.89 6.32 -8.82
CA MET A 69 -7.41 6.40 -10.20
C MET A 69 -7.62 7.79 -10.79
N LYS A 70 -8.79 8.40 -10.56
CA LYS A 70 -9.06 9.79 -10.96
C LYS A 70 -8.07 10.75 -10.29
N TYR A 71 -7.87 10.61 -8.98
CA TYR A 71 -6.90 11.41 -8.24
C TYR A 71 -5.49 11.31 -8.84
N PHE A 72 -5.00 10.09 -9.11
CA PHE A 72 -3.67 9.89 -9.70
C PHE A 72 -3.53 10.55 -11.07
N SER A 73 -4.59 10.50 -11.90
CA SER A 73 -4.58 11.13 -13.22
C SER A 73 -4.48 12.65 -13.21
N LEU A 74 -4.74 13.29 -12.07
CA LEU A 74 -4.67 14.74 -11.90
C LEU A 74 -3.33 15.22 -11.32
N LEU A 75 -2.47 14.30 -10.87
CA LEU A 75 -1.16 14.63 -10.32
C LEU A 75 -0.18 15.03 -11.44
N ASP A 76 0.61 16.08 -11.19
CA ASP A 76 1.69 16.46 -12.10
C ASP A 76 2.86 15.47 -11.98
N HIS A 77 3.09 14.71 -13.05
CA HIS A 77 4.15 13.70 -13.09
C HIS A 77 5.57 14.30 -13.10
N ASN A 78 5.75 15.50 -13.66
CA ASN A 78 7.04 16.18 -13.67
C ASN A 78 7.36 16.73 -12.27
N GLU A 79 6.36 17.28 -11.59
CA GLU A 79 6.49 17.68 -10.18
C GLU A 79 6.82 16.47 -9.31
N PHE A 80 6.10 15.37 -9.47
CA PHE A 80 6.38 14.10 -8.78
C PHE A 80 7.85 13.65 -8.95
N CYS A 81 8.35 13.62 -10.19
CA CYS A 81 9.74 13.26 -10.47
C CYS A 81 10.72 14.23 -9.82
N THR A 82 10.43 15.53 -9.87
CA THR A 82 11.25 16.58 -9.26
C THR A 82 11.34 16.42 -7.74
N GLU A 83 10.24 16.09 -7.06
CA GLU A 83 10.21 15.88 -5.62
C GLU A 83 10.98 14.61 -5.20
N ILE A 84 10.93 13.54 -6.01
CA ILE A 84 11.78 12.35 -5.80
C ILE A 84 13.26 12.73 -5.92
N GLU A 85 13.65 13.50 -6.94
CA GLU A 85 15.04 13.93 -7.09
C GLU A 85 15.53 14.80 -5.93
N LYS A 86 14.70 15.75 -5.48
CA LYS A 86 15.00 16.58 -4.29
C LYS A 86 15.19 15.70 -3.06
N PHE A 87 14.31 14.72 -2.85
CA PHE A 87 14.44 13.74 -1.78
C PHE A 87 15.76 12.99 -1.84
N LEU A 88 16.12 12.45 -3.01
CA LEU A 88 17.36 11.66 -3.20
C LEU A 88 18.62 12.52 -3.03
N LYS A 89 18.62 13.77 -3.52
CA LYS A 89 19.73 14.73 -3.31
C LYS A 89 19.96 15.01 -1.83
N LYS A 90 18.88 15.14 -1.05
CA LYS A 90 18.95 15.35 0.40
C LYS A 90 19.31 14.10 1.19
N ASN A 91 18.98 12.92 0.68
CA ASN A 91 19.19 11.62 1.33
C ASN A 91 20.07 10.72 0.45
N SER A 92 21.31 11.14 0.20
CA SER A 92 22.26 10.49 -0.72
C SER A 92 22.64 9.03 -0.39
N LEU A 93 22.23 8.54 0.78
CA LEU A 93 22.39 7.14 1.20
C LEU A 93 21.41 6.18 0.50
N PHE A 94 20.34 6.70 -0.12
CA PHE A 94 19.46 5.90 -0.96
C PHE A 94 20.09 5.69 -2.33
N THR A 95 20.26 4.43 -2.72
CA THR A 95 20.76 4.05 -4.03
C THR A 95 19.69 3.34 -4.83
N GLU A 96 19.72 3.52 -6.16
CA GLU A 96 18.79 2.84 -7.06
C GLU A 96 19.07 1.34 -7.09
N VAL A 97 18.00 0.55 -7.09
CA VAL A 97 18.03 -0.91 -7.06
C VAL A 97 17.62 -1.44 -8.42
N TYR A 98 18.52 -2.13 -9.10
CA TYR A 98 18.23 -2.83 -10.36
C TYR A 98 18.05 -4.35 -10.18
N ASP A 99 18.60 -4.92 -9.11
CA ASP A 99 18.47 -6.33 -8.74
C ASP A 99 18.22 -6.48 -7.24
N LEU A 100 17.04 -6.99 -6.86
CA LEU A 100 16.68 -7.23 -5.47
C LEU A 100 17.44 -8.40 -4.83
N ASN A 101 18.08 -9.28 -5.62
CA ASN A 101 18.92 -10.34 -5.06
C ASN A 101 20.11 -9.77 -4.28
N SER A 102 20.63 -8.59 -4.67
CA SER A 102 21.67 -7.89 -3.91
C SER A 102 21.22 -7.37 -2.55
N TYR A 103 19.93 -7.46 -2.23
CA TYR A 103 19.31 -6.98 -0.99
C TYR A 103 18.69 -8.09 -0.15
N ASP A 104 19.01 -9.36 -0.45
CA ASP A 104 18.58 -10.51 0.33
C ASP A 104 19.15 -10.46 1.76
N GLY A 105 18.28 -10.56 2.77
CA GLY A 105 18.67 -10.47 4.18
C GLY A 105 19.23 -9.11 4.63
N LYS A 106 19.18 -8.07 3.78
CA LYS A 106 19.67 -6.73 4.14
C LYS A 106 18.57 -5.90 4.78
N ALA A 107 18.86 -5.38 5.97
CA ALA A 107 18.00 -4.44 6.69
C ALA A 107 18.13 -3.02 6.12
N GLY A 108 17.10 -2.20 6.29
CA GLY A 108 17.17 -0.79 5.96
C GLY A 108 15.82 -0.15 5.62
N TYR A 109 15.90 0.92 4.84
CA TYR A 109 14.76 1.63 4.27
C TYR A 109 14.70 1.38 2.77
N TYR A 110 13.50 1.40 2.22
CA TYR A 110 13.27 1.26 0.79
C TYR A 110 12.14 2.16 0.33
N ILE A 111 12.20 2.49 -0.96
CA ILE A 111 11.25 3.32 -1.67
C ILE A 111 10.78 2.51 -2.87
N MET A 112 9.47 2.31 -2.98
CA MET A 112 8.85 1.77 -4.18
C MET A 112 8.17 2.92 -4.91
N VAL A 113 8.64 3.23 -6.10
CA VAL A 113 8.07 4.27 -6.96
C VAL A 113 7.10 3.63 -7.93
N LEU A 114 5.92 4.21 -8.05
CA LEU A 114 4.81 3.78 -8.89
C LEU A 114 4.53 4.87 -9.93
N ASP A 115 5.41 5.00 -10.93
CA ASP A 115 5.43 6.15 -11.86
C ASP A 115 4.11 6.37 -12.58
N GLU A 116 3.43 5.29 -12.99
CA GLU A 116 2.12 5.33 -13.67
C GLU A 116 1.03 6.04 -12.83
N TYR A 117 1.21 6.12 -11.51
CA TYR A 117 0.25 6.70 -10.57
C TYR A 117 0.77 7.98 -9.91
N SER A 118 2.00 8.41 -10.22
CA SER A 118 2.71 9.46 -9.48
C SER A 118 2.65 9.24 -7.96
N GLN A 119 2.85 7.99 -7.52
CA GLN A 119 2.82 7.61 -6.11
C GLN A 119 4.14 6.96 -5.66
N VAL A 120 4.45 7.11 -4.39
CA VAL A 120 5.59 6.48 -3.73
C VAL A 120 5.17 5.84 -2.41
N TYR A 121 5.76 4.70 -2.13
CA TYR A 121 5.69 4.06 -0.82
C TYR A 121 7.08 3.99 -0.20
N ILE A 122 7.20 4.45 1.03
CA ILE A 122 8.44 4.36 1.82
C ILE A 122 8.22 3.37 2.95
N GLY A 123 9.13 2.43 3.12
CA GLY A 123 9.06 1.45 4.19
C GLY A 123 10.42 1.15 4.81
N THR A 124 10.38 0.46 5.95
CA THR A 124 11.58 -0.08 6.62
C THR A 124 11.38 -1.55 6.99
N THR A 125 12.47 -2.30 7.09
CA THR A 125 12.44 -3.75 7.31
C THR A 125 13.82 -4.28 7.70
N LYS A 126 13.85 -5.48 8.29
CA LYS A 126 15.09 -6.26 8.49
C LYS A 126 15.53 -7.04 7.24
N ASP A 127 14.68 -7.11 6.22
CA ASP A 127 14.95 -7.77 4.94
C ASP A 127 14.18 -7.05 3.83
N ILE A 128 14.90 -6.27 3.03
CA ILE A 128 14.36 -5.42 1.96
C ILE A 128 13.76 -6.27 0.85
N LYS A 129 14.51 -7.25 0.33
CA LYS A 129 14.04 -8.15 -0.73
C LYS A 129 12.75 -8.84 -0.34
N LYS A 130 12.73 -9.47 0.85
CA LYS A 130 11.55 -10.20 1.33
C LYS A 130 10.35 -9.27 1.50
N ARG A 131 10.55 -8.07 2.04
CA ARG A 131 9.44 -7.14 2.30
C ARG A 131 8.82 -6.57 1.02
N ILE A 132 9.63 -6.19 0.03
CA ILE A 132 9.12 -5.71 -1.27
C ILE A 132 8.35 -6.84 -1.96
N ARG A 133 8.89 -8.06 -1.97
CA ARG A 133 8.17 -9.23 -2.52
C ARG A 133 6.86 -9.51 -1.79
N GLN A 134 6.82 -9.31 -0.48
CA GLN A 134 5.57 -9.41 0.28
C GLN A 134 4.56 -8.37 -0.20
N HIS A 135 4.94 -7.12 -0.40
CA HIS A 135 4.03 -6.10 -0.94
C HIS A 135 3.48 -6.48 -2.33
N TRP A 136 4.33 -6.98 -3.23
CA TRP A 136 3.90 -7.42 -4.56
C TRP A 136 2.94 -8.60 -4.56
N SER A 137 3.09 -9.53 -3.61
CA SER A 137 2.34 -10.80 -3.57
C SER A 137 1.13 -10.77 -2.64
N ASN A 138 1.19 -9.99 -1.57
CA ASN A 138 0.12 -9.90 -0.60
C ASN A 138 -1.06 -9.08 -1.15
N SER A 139 -2.17 -9.18 -0.42
CA SER A 139 -3.35 -8.35 -0.60
C SER A 139 -3.99 -8.11 0.74
N LYS A 140 -4.64 -6.97 0.93
CA LYS A 140 -5.53 -6.79 2.08
C LYS A 140 -6.71 -7.74 1.96
N ALA A 141 -7.20 -8.18 3.12
CA ALA A 141 -8.48 -8.87 3.20
C ALA A 141 -9.59 -7.95 2.69
N PHE A 142 -10.66 -8.55 2.15
CA PHE A 142 -11.74 -7.83 1.47
C PHE A 142 -12.35 -6.72 2.34
N ASP A 143 -12.70 -7.06 3.57
CA ASP A 143 -13.20 -6.18 4.62
C ASP A 143 -12.22 -5.08 5.08
N ARG A 144 -10.94 -5.19 4.69
CA ARG A 144 -9.84 -4.26 5.06
C ARG A 144 -9.30 -3.43 3.89
N LEU A 145 -9.95 -3.52 2.73
CA LEU A 145 -9.59 -2.71 1.55
C LEU A 145 -9.77 -1.22 1.85
N LEU A 146 -10.92 -0.86 2.42
CA LEU A 146 -11.18 0.48 2.96
C LEU A 146 -10.66 0.57 4.40
N PHE A 147 -9.92 1.63 4.70
CA PHE A 147 -9.40 1.93 6.03
C PHE A 147 -9.74 3.37 6.44
N PRO A 148 -10.54 3.57 7.52
CA PRO A 148 -11.35 2.54 8.18
C PRO A 148 -12.40 1.96 7.21
N MET A 149 -13.05 0.87 7.62
CA MET A 149 -14.12 0.24 6.85
C MET A 149 -15.21 1.26 6.51
N GLY A 150 -15.65 1.31 5.24
CA GLY A 150 -16.64 2.28 4.74
C GLY A 150 -16.06 3.65 4.35
N ASN A 151 -14.75 3.89 4.49
CA ASN A 151 -14.14 5.19 4.16
C ASN A 151 -13.88 5.38 2.65
N VAL A 152 -14.96 5.46 1.86
CA VAL A 152 -14.87 5.50 0.38
C VAL A 152 -14.14 6.74 -0.13
N ASN A 153 -14.37 7.90 0.48
CA ASN A 153 -13.94 9.19 -0.07
C ASN A 153 -12.56 9.64 0.39
N SER A 154 -11.95 8.96 1.37
CA SER A 154 -10.60 9.34 1.82
C SER A 154 -9.61 8.22 2.07
N SER A 155 -10.02 6.95 1.88
CA SER A 155 -9.08 5.84 2.02
C SER A 155 -8.06 5.79 0.87
N ILE A 156 -6.78 5.82 1.25
CA ILE A 156 -5.64 5.68 0.34
C ILE A 156 -5.49 4.20 -0.03
N LEU A 157 -5.26 3.90 -1.32
CA LEU A 157 -4.97 2.54 -1.76
C LEU A 157 -3.71 1.99 -1.05
N SER A 158 -3.85 0.80 -0.47
CA SER A 158 -2.73 0.11 0.17
C SER A 158 -1.62 -0.19 -0.84
N ILE A 159 -0.35 -0.08 -0.43
CA ILE A 159 0.77 -0.57 -1.25
C ILE A 159 0.59 -2.04 -1.67
N ASP A 160 0.03 -2.88 -0.77
CA ASP A 160 -0.36 -4.27 -1.07
C ASP A 160 -1.51 -4.40 -2.09
N SER A 161 -2.00 -3.32 -2.70
CA SER A 161 -2.94 -3.34 -3.83
C SER A 161 -2.18 -3.36 -5.15
N PHE A 162 -1.05 -2.66 -5.22
CA PHE A 162 -0.15 -2.65 -6.36
C PHE A 162 0.60 -3.97 -6.47
N ARG A 163 0.95 -4.33 -7.69
CA ARG A 163 1.61 -5.57 -8.07
C ARG A 163 3.06 -5.29 -8.45
N ALA A 164 3.78 -6.37 -8.77
CA ALA A 164 5.18 -6.27 -9.14
C ALA A 164 5.42 -5.25 -10.26
N LEU A 165 4.70 -5.35 -11.39
CA LEU A 165 4.96 -4.52 -12.56
C LEU A 165 4.36 -3.11 -12.49
N ASP A 166 3.73 -2.76 -11.37
CA ASP A 166 3.35 -1.37 -11.08
C ASP A 166 4.52 -0.59 -10.46
N THR A 167 5.50 -1.30 -9.88
CA THR A 167 6.72 -0.69 -9.35
C THR A 167 7.69 -0.42 -10.51
N SER A 168 7.99 0.84 -10.77
CA SER A 168 8.84 1.25 -11.88
C SER A 168 10.29 1.50 -11.45
N ARG A 169 10.49 2.02 -10.24
CA ARG A 169 11.82 2.29 -9.65
C ARG A 169 11.83 1.86 -8.19
N ILE A 170 12.99 1.42 -7.73
CA ILE A 170 13.23 1.10 -6.32
C ILE A 170 14.50 1.82 -5.87
N PHE A 171 14.44 2.44 -4.69
CA PHE A 171 15.61 2.95 -4.01
C PHE A 171 15.75 2.30 -2.64
N ALA A 172 16.98 2.06 -2.20
CA ALA A 172 17.23 1.43 -0.91
C ALA A 172 18.38 2.11 -0.17
N TYR A 173 18.20 2.27 1.14
CA TYR A 173 19.24 2.66 2.08
C TYR A 173 19.45 1.52 3.07
N VAL A 174 20.56 0.80 2.91
CA VAL A 174 20.91 -0.35 3.77
C VAL A 174 21.45 0.15 5.11
N THR A 175 20.81 -0.24 6.20
CA THR A 175 21.22 0.09 7.56
C THR A 175 20.55 -0.85 8.57
N ASN A 176 21.20 -1.06 9.71
CA ASN A 176 20.63 -1.83 10.82
C ASN A 176 19.68 -0.99 11.70
N GLU A 177 19.74 0.34 11.58
CA GLU A 177 18.93 1.33 12.32
C GLU A 177 17.55 1.54 11.67
N THR A 178 16.75 0.48 11.69
CA THR A 178 15.39 0.44 11.13
C THR A 178 14.36 1.01 12.09
N TYR A 179 13.22 1.50 11.58
CA TYR A 179 12.05 1.99 12.35
C TYR A 179 12.21 3.33 13.09
N ILE A 180 13.35 4.00 12.98
CA ILE A 180 13.60 5.28 13.67
C ILE A 180 13.27 6.47 12.77
N ASN A 181 13.62 6.39 11.49
CA ASN A 181 13.59 7.53 10.56
C ASN A 181 12.47 7.44 9.50
N GLU A 182 11.58 6.45 9.59
CA GLU A 182 10.57 6.21 8.55
C GLU A 182 9.64 7.41 8.34
N ASP A 183 9.08 7.96 9.42
CA ASP A 183 8.24 9.18 9.35
C ASP A 183 9.00 10.38 8.82
N LYS A 184 10.27 10.53 9.23
CA LYS A 184 11.13 11.60 8.74
C LYS A 184 11.33 11.51 7.22
N PHE A 185 11.46 10.31 6.65
CA PHE A 185 11.57 10.16 5.20
C PHE A 185 10.22 10.36 4.51
N ILE A 186 9.14 9.82 5.06
CA ILE A 186 7.79 9.99 4.51
C ILE A 186 7.41 11.47 4.42
N ASN A 187 7.66 12.25 5.48
CA ASN A 187 7.25 13.65 5.55
C ASN A 187 8.15 14.62 4.73
N GLN A 188 9.17 14.10 4.03
CA GLN A 188 9.99 14.89 3.11
C GLN A 188 9.44 14.93 1.68
N ILE A 189 8.48 14.06 1.36
CA ILE A 189 7.80 14.05 0.06
C ILE A 189 6.37 14.60 0.28
N PRO A 190 5.85 15.46 -0.61
CA PRO A 190 4.48 15.95 -0.52
C PRO A 190 3.46 14.81 -0.37
N ALA A 191 2.50 14.99 0.53
CA ALA A 191 1.55 13.93 0.92
C ALA A 191 0.69 13.41 -0.25
N GLU A 192 0.50 14.25 -1.27
CA GLU A 192 -0.21 13.88 -2.50
C GLU A 192 0.49 12.78 -3.30
N PHE A 193 1.82 12.73 -3.23
CA PHE A 193 2.62 11.71 -3.91
C PHE A 193 2.86 10.46 -3.06
N VAL A 194 2.45 10.42 -1.79
CA VAL A 194 2.78 9.31 -0.88
C VAL A 194 1.56 8.41 -0.61
N CYS A 195 1.70 7.10 -0.83
CA CYS A 195 0.61 6.13 -0.60
C CYS A 195 0.74 5.32 0.71
N ASN A 196 1.58 5.76 1.65
CA ASN A 196 1.62 5.21 3.01
C ASN A 196 0.29 5.49 3.74
N ARG A 197 -0.49 4.43 4.04
CA ARG A 197 -1.79 4.57 4.74
C ARG A 197 -1.68 4.91 6.22
N LEU A 198 -0.52 4.67 6.82
CA LEU A 198 -0.24 4.89 8.24
C LEU A 198 1.01 5.75 8.37
N GLY A 199 1.13 6.49 9.48
CA GLY A 199 2.42 6.97 9.97
C GLY A 199 3.43 5.83 10.12
N GLY A 200 4.71 6.18 10.01
CA GLY A 200 5.84 5.29 10.20
C GLY A 200 5.98 4.82 11.65
N GLY A 201 6.90 3.87 11.84
CA GLY A 201 7.15 3.26 13.15
C GLY A 201 6.36 1.97 13.37
N LYS A 202 6.65 1.31 14.50
CA LYS A 202 6.07 0.00 14.81
C LYS A 202 4.68 0.17 15.43
N VAL A 203 3.63 -0.25 14.71
CA VAL A 203 2.28 -0.36 15.28
C VAL A 203 2.27 -1.52 16.29
N THR A 204 2.22 -1.21 17.58
CA THR A 204 2.20 -2.18 18.70
C THR A 204 0.86 -2.22 19.43
N GLY A 205 0.04 -1.18 19.30
CA GLY A 205 -1.25 -0.98 19.98
C GLY A 205 -2.48 -1.48 19.22
N GLY A 206 -2.31 -2.34 18.20
CA GLY A 206 -3.42 -2.95 17.48
C GLY A 206 -4.24 -1.97 16.62
N LEU A 207 -5.52 -2.30 16.39
CA LEU A 207 -6.41 -1.57 15.47
C LEU A 207 -6.62 -0.10 15.88
N LEU A 208 -6.75 0.18 17.18
CA LEU A 208 -7.03 1.53 17.67
C LEU A 208 -5.85 2.47 17.39
N GLN A 209 -4.62 2.04 17.66
CA GLN A 209 -3.43 2.81 17.28
C GLN A 209 -3.30 2.96 15.76
N ALA A 210 -3.65 1.93 14.99
CA ALA A 210 -3.63 2.03 13.53
C ALA A 210 -4.61 3.10 13.01
N ILE A 211 -5.78 3.25 13.66
CA ILE A 211 -6.75 4.30 13.30
C ILE A 211 -6.20 5.69 13.64
N THR A 212 -5.56 5.87 14.79
CA THR A 212 -5.00 7.20 15.16
C THR A 212 -3.82 7.62 14.30
N MET A 213 -3.06 6.66 13.75
CA MET A 213 -1.93 6.91 12.84
C MET A 213 -2.34 7.00 11.38
N MET A 214 -3.64 6.87 11.07
CA MET A 214 -4.11 6.80 9.71
C MET A 214 -3.91 8.11 8.96
N LYS A 215 -3.46 7.99 7.71
CA LYS A 215 -3.45 9.09 6.75
C LYS A 215 -4.68 9.03 5.87
N GLU A 216 -5.26 10.19 5.63
CA GLU A 216 -6.40 10.37 4.75
C GLU A 216 -6.04 11.27 3.58
N ARG A 217 -6.79 11.13 2.49
CA ARG A 217 -6.65 11.94 1.28
C ARG A 217 -8.01 12.40 0.82
N ASN A 218 -8.22 13.67 0.54
CA ASN A 218 -9.50 14.08 -0.04
C ASN A 218 -9.57 13.61 -1.51
N LEU A 219 -10.43 12.62 -1.80
CA LEU A 219 -10.60 12.08 -3.15
C LEU A 219 -11.82 12.66 -3.88
N ARG A 220 -12.63 13.52 -3.22
CA ARG A 220 -13.69 14.26 -3.89
C ARG A 220 -13.08 15.46 -4.60
N ILE A 221 -12.74 15.25 -5.86
CA ILE A 221 -12.16 16.24 -6.78
C ILE A 221 -13.17 16.54 -7.89
#